data_AF-S7VQM2-F1
#
_entry.id   AF-S7VQM2-F1
#
_cell.length_a   1.000
_cell.length_b   1.000
_cell.length_c   1.000
_cell.angle_alpha   90.00
_cell.angle_beta   90.00
_cell.angle_gamma   90.00
#
_symmetry.space_group_name_H-M   'P 1'
#
loop_
_entity.id
_entity.type
_entity.pdbx_description
1 polymer ?
#
loop_
_entity_poly.entity_id
_entity_poly.type
_entity_poly.pdbx_seq_one_letter_code
_entity_poly.pdbx_strand_id
1 'polypeptide(L)'
;MKKIKNLIIVGVLAPFIFFSCLQEDIVPVPTVQGIQLYMTDIEGNDSLISQPTVNKTFRFVVDTDADIATVWPGGERRIVKKVNTETDSLDMFGHPVLIVSDYYMDYGLVKARGYKTALGETGWYTSYTYKESGEFNVNVVVTNHGYSSADYKQVVHEAGTVTVLPE
;
A
#
# COMPACT_ATOMS: atom_id res chain seq x y z
N MET A 1 -14.19 -49.70 29.62
CA MET A 1 -13.90 -49.72 28.15
C MET A 1 -14.27 -48.43 27.42
N LYS A 2 -15.44 -47.79 27.65
CA LYS A 2 -15.81 -46.52 27.00
C LYS A 2 -14.81 -45.37 27.24
N LYS A 3 -14.28 -45.24 28.47
CA LYS A 3 -13.30 -44.21 28.84
C LYS A 3 -11.96 -44.34 28.10
N ILE A 4 -11.52 -45.58 27.82
CA ILE A 4 -10.26 -45.85 27.09
C ILE A 4 -10.43 -45.53 25.59
N LYS A 5 -11.58 -45.87 25.00
CA LYS A 5 -11.90 -45.50 23.61
C LYS A 5 -11.89 -43.98 23.39
N ASN A 6 -12.44 -43.21 24.32
CA ASN A 6 -12.47 -41.75 24.21
C ASN A 6 -11.06 -41.12 24.32
N LEU A 7 -10.18 -41.69 25.15
CA LEU A 7 -8.78 -41.26 25.26
C LEU A 7 -7.99 -41.48 23.96
N ILE A 8 -8.22 -42.61 23.29
CA ILE A 8 -7.58 -42.92 22.00
C ILE A 8 -8.08 -41.96 20.90
N ILE A 9 -9.37 -41.65 20.88
CA ILE A 9 -9.96 -40.72 19.90
C ILE A 9 -9.37 -39.31 20.07
N VAL A 10 -9.25 -38.80 21.31
CA VAL A 10 -8.65 -37.49 21.58
C VAL A 10 -7.15 -37.48 21.27
N GLY A 11 -6.42 -38.56 21.59
CA GLY A 11 -4.99 -38.68 21.26
C GLY A 11 -4.70 -38.70 19.75
N VAL A 12 -5.61 -39.23 18.94
CA VAL A 12 -5.49 -39.25 17.47
C VAL A 12 -5.96 -37.93 16.84
N LEU A 13 -6.98 -37.27 17.40
CA LEU A 13 -7.52 -36.02 16.84
C LEU A 13 -6.74 -34.76 17.28
N ALA A 14 -6.13 -34.77 18.48
CA ALA A 14 -5.39 -33.63 19.01
C ALA A 14 -4.25 -33.10 18.10
N PRO A 15 -3.45 -33.95 17.42
CA PRO A 15 -2.41 -33.48 16.50
C PRO A 15 -3.00 -32.71 15.30
N PHE A 16 -4.19 -33.08 14.81
CA PHE A 16 -4.84 -32.45 13.67
C PHE A 16 -5.39 -31.04 13.98
N ILE A 17 -5.56 -30.71 15.25
CA ILE A 17 -5.96 -29.36 15.68
C ILE A 17 -4.80 -28.36 15.47
N PHE A 18 -3.55 -28.82 15.58
CA PHE A 18 -2.37 -27.98 15.35
C PHE A 18 -1.99 -27.83 13.87
N PHE A 19 -2.39 -28.77 13.00
CA PHE A 19 -2.17 -28.66 11.55
C PHE A 19 -3.05 -27.57 10.90
N SER A 20 -4.19 -27.24 11.49
CA SER A 20 -5.12 -26.26 10.90
C SER A 20 -4.72 -24.80 11.12
N CYS A 21 -3.67 -24.50 11.89
CA CYS A 21 -3.34 -23.12 12.29
C CYS A 21 -2.07 -22.50 11.67
N LEU A 22 -1.21 -23.21 10.93
CA LEU A 22 0.17 -22.71 10.71
C LEU A 22 0.76 -23.03 9.34
N GLN A 23 -0.01 -22.81 8.29
CA GLN A 23 0.58 -22.54 6.99
C GLN A 23 -0.25 -21.46 6.29
N GLU A 24 -0.30 -20.27 6.91
CA GLU A 24 -0.39 -19.08 6.09
C GLU A 24 0.81 -19.14 5.14
N ASP A 25 0.56 -19.03 3.84
CA ASP A 25 1.59 -19.06 2.82
C ASP A 25 2.34 -17.73 2.90
N ILE A 26 3.17 -17.59 3.94
CA ILE A 26 3.89 -16.36 4.22
C ILE A 26 4.92 -16.21 3.13
N VAL A 27 4.71 -15.21 2.27
CA VAL A 27 5.66 -14.85 1.24
C VAL A 27 6.98 -14.48 1.92
N PRO A 28 8.07 -15.23 1.69
CA PRO A 28 9.29 -15.09 2.49
C PRO A 28 9.98 -13.75 2.25
N VAL A 29 9.86 -13.18 1.04
CA VAL A 29 10.28 -11.82 0.70
C VAL A 29 9.28 -11.28 -0.34
N PRO A 30 8.48 -10.24 -0.03
CA PRO A 30 7.50 -9.69 -0.95
C PRO A 30 8.20 -8.97 -2.11
N THR A 31 7.66 -9.10 -3.32
CA THR A 31 8.20 -8.54 -4.55
C THR A 31 7.15 -7.82 -5.37
N VAL A 32 7.54 -6.78 -6.10
CA VAL A 32 6.68 -6.08 -7.06
C VAL A 32 7.13 -6.43 -8.46
N GLN A 33 6.26 -7.04 -9.26
CA GLN A 33 6.54 -7.38 -10.66
C GLN A 33 6.28 -6.20 -11.58
N GLY A 34 5.28 -5.37 -11.27
CA GLY A 34 4.95 -4.21 -12.08
C GLY A 34 3.81 -3.38 -11.53
N ILE A 35 3.66 -2.18 -12.08
CA ILE A 35 2.57 -1.26 -11.74
C ILE A 35 1.93 -0.79 -13.04
N GLN A 36 0.61 -0.86 -13.07
CA GLN A 36 -0.21 -0.48 -14.21
C GLN A 36 -1.20 0.59 -13.78
N LEU A 37 -1.51 1.50 -14.69
CA LEU A 37 -2.46 2.58 -14.46
C LEU A 37 -3.70 2.32 -15.30
N TYR A 38 -4.86 2.36 -14.69
CA TYR A 38 -6.13 2.17 -15.37
C TYR A 38 -7.04 3.36 -15.15
N MET A 39 -7.81 3.73 -16.16
CA MET A 39 -8.85 4.75 -16.05
C MET A 39 -10.12 4.21 -16.69
N THR A 40 -11.26 4.44 -16.03
CA THR A 40 -12.56 4.05 -16.56
C THR A 40 -12.92 4.96 -17.74
N ASP A 41 -13.26 4.36 -18.87
CA ASP A 41 -13.68 5.06 -20.08
C ASP A 41 -15.15 5.50 -20.03
N ILE A 42 -15.61 6.13 -21.11
CA ILE A 42 -16.99 6.61 -21.25
C ILE A 42 -18.04 5.48 -21.30
N GLU A 43 -17.62 4.25 -21.62
CA GLU A 43 -18.46 3.06 -21.69
C GLU A 43 -18.49 2.29 -20.36
N GLY A 44 -17.68 2.72 -19.37
CA GLY A 44 -17.56 2.09 -18.06
C GLY A 44 -16.52 0.98 -17.99
N ASN A 45 -15.68 0.81 -19.01
CA ASN A 45 -14.62 -0.19 -19.02
C ASN A 45 -13.30 0.41 -18.52
N ASP A 46 -12.49 -0.40 -17.84
CA ASP A 46 -11.16 0.04 -17.39
C ASP A 46 -10.14 -0.10 -18.53
N SER A 47 -9.62 1.05 -18.99
CA SER A 47 -8.59 1.12 -20.02
C SER A 47 -7.21 1.35 -19.39
N LEU A 48 -6.20 0.61 -19.88
CA LEU A 48 -4.80 0.84 -19.51
C LEU A 48 -4.35 2.20 -20.05
N ILE A 49 -3.76 3.02 -19.19
CA ILE A 49 -3.24 4.35 -19.53
C ILE A 49 -1.75 4.44 -19.22
N SER A 50 -1.03 5.28 -19.96
CA SER A 50 0.37 5.61 -19.68
C SER A 50 0.52 6.91 -18.90
N GLN A 51 -0.43 7.85 -19.07
CA GLN A 51 -0.37 9.19 -18.48
C GLN A 51 -1.77 9.60 -18.00
N PRO A 52 -2.00 9.76 -16.69
CA PRO A 52 -3.27 10.28 -16.19
C PRO A 52 -3.40 11.78 -16.45
N THR A 53 -4.63 12.27 -16.44
CA THR A 53 -4.95 13.70 -16.57
C THR A 53 -5.26 14.29 -15.20
N VAL A 54 -4.87 15.55 -14.98
CA VAL A 54 -5.22 16.31 -13.76
C VAL A 54 -6.71 16.25 -13.48
N ASN A 55 -7.06 16.13 -12.20
CA ASN A 55 -8.44 16.07 -11.71
C ASN A 55 -9.28 14.88 -12.24
N LYS A 56 -8.69 13.92 -12.95
CA LYS A 56 -9.36 12.66 -13.30
C LYS A 56 -8.91 11.55 -12.36
N THR A 57 -9.87 10.75 -11.90
CA THR A 57 -9.58 9.58 -11.07
C THR A 57 -9.09 8.45 -11.96
N PHE A 58 -7.98 7.85 -11.57
CA PHE A 58 -7.45 6.63 -12.17
C PHE A 58 -7.11 5.65 -11.04
N ARG A 59 -6.72 4.43 -11.41
CA ARG A 59 -6.42 3.32 -10.51
C ARG A 59 -4.99 2.88 -10.73
N PHE A 60 -4.21 2.84 -9.66
CA PHE A 60 -2.98 2.06 -9.61
C PHE A 60 -3.36 0.58 -9.41
N VAL A 61 -2.76 -0.29 -10.19
CA VAL A 61 -2.80 -1.74 -10.02
C VAL A 61 -1.36 -2.21 -9.85
N VAL A 62 -1.08 -2.84 -8.71
CA VAL A 62 0.23 -3.37 -8.34
C VAL A 62 0.18 -4.88 -8.51
N ASP A 63 1.02 -5.38 -9.42
CA ASP A 63 1.30 -6.81 -9.55
C ASP A 63 2.38 -7.18 -8.53
N THR A 64 1.99 -7.98 -7.53
CA THR A 64 2.83 -8.35 -6.39
C THR A 64 2.36 -9.67 -5.81
N ASP A 65 3.31 -10.47 -5.31
CA ASP A 65 3.06 -11.65 -4.48
C ASP A 65 2.83 -11.30 -3.00
N ALA A 66 2.86 -10.01 -2.65
CA ALA A 66 2.73 -9.56 -1.27
C ALA A 66 1.28 -9.64 -0.73
N ASP A 67 1.19 -9.74 0.59
CA ASP A 67 -0.08 -9.74 1.32
C ASP A 67 -0.71 -8.35 1.46
N ILE A 68 0.11 -7.30 1.40
CA ILE A 68 -0.33 -5.93 1.46
C ILE A 68 0.55 -5.09 0.53
N ALA A 69 -0.08 -4.28 -0.31
CA ALA A 69 0.58 -3.19 -1.02
C ALA A 69 0.04 -1.82 -0.56
N THR A 70 0.92 -0.83 -0.57
CA THR A 70 0.59 0.57 -0.28
C THR A 70 1.29 1.45 -1.29
N VAL A 71 0.52 2.24 -2.03
CA VAL A 71 1.03 3.14 -3.07
C VAL A 71 1.26 4.53 -2.48
N TRP A 72 2.43 5.10 -2.73
CA TRP A 72 2.80 6.47 -2.38
C TRP A 72 2.96 7.27 -3.68
N PRO A 73 1.89 7.94 -4.14
CA PRO A 73 1.87 8.61 -5.44
C PRO A 73 2.69 9.90 -5.48
N GLY A 74 2.96 10.52 -4.33
CA GLY A 74 3.74 11.75 -4.25
C GLY A 74 3.07 12.95 -4.93
N GLY A 75 1.73 12.99 -4.99
CA GLY A 75 0.98 14.05 -5.65
C GLY A 75 0.54 15.19 -4.72
N GLU A 76 0.57 15.02 -3.41
CA GLU A 76 0.13 16.04 -2.45
C GLU A 76 1.09 16.14 -1.25
N ARG A 77 1.63 17.34 -1.02
CA ARG A 77 2.42 17.66 0.17
C ARG A 77 2.14 19.08 0.64
N ARG A 78 1.53 19.22 1.82
CA ARG A 78 1.22 20.51 2.43
C ARG A 78 1.76 20.58 3.85
N ILE A 79 2.55 21.61 4.14
CA ILE A 79 3.19 21.85 5.43
C ILE A 79 2.51 23.01 6.14
N VAL A 80 2.32 22.89 7.45
CA VAL A 80 1.83 23.98 8.30
C VAL A 80 2.86 25.11 8.29
N LYS A 81 2.41 26.33 8.00
CA LYS A 81 3.25 27.53 8.07
C LYS A 81 3.25 28.12 9.48
N LYS A 82 4.35 28.76 9.88
CA LYS A 82 4.38 29.54 11.13
C LYS A 82 3.47 30.76 10.96
N VAL A 83 2.79 31.11 12.05
CA VAL A 83 1.79 32.19 12.08
C VAL A 83 2.37 33.47 11.48
N ASN A 84 1.66 34.03 10.49
CA ASN A 84 2.04 35.24 9.77
C ASN A 84 3.39 35.19 9.02
N THR A 85 3.81 34.01 8.57
CA THR A 85 5.03 33.85 7.76
C THR A 85 4.85 32.80 6.66
N GLU A 86 5.70 32.86 5.64
CA GLU A 86 5.84 31.80 4.62
C GLU A 86 6.75 30.64 5.07
N THR A 87 7.29 30.73 6.28
CA THR A 87 8.24 29.75 6.82
C THR A 87 7.51 28.50 7.32
N ASP A 88 8.04 27.33 6.97
CA ASP A 88 7.51 26.05 7.44
C ASP A 88 7.65 25.88 8.96
N SER A 89 6.61 25.31 9.56
CA SER A 89 6.62 24.89 10.95
C SER A 89 7.36 23.56 11.07
N LEU A 90 8.24 23.49 12.07
CA LEU A 90 9.01 22.29 12.39
C LEU A 90 8.60 21.77 13.77
N ASP A 91 8.65 20.45 13.96
CA ASP A 91 8.47 19.82 15.26
C ASP A 91 9.71 20.00 16.16
N MET A 92 9.67 19.43 17.37
CA MET A 92 10.78 19.53 18.34
C MET A 92 12.07 18.81 17.88
N PHE A 93 12.00 18.00 16.83
CA PHE A 93 13.11 17.24 16.26
C PHE A 93 13.58 17.81 14.90
N GLY A 94 12.97 18.90 14.43
CA GLY A 94 13.33 19.55 13.17
C GLY A 94 12.61 19.00 11.92
N HIS A 95 11.60 18.14 12.08
CA HIS A 95 10.80 17.64 10.95
C HIS A 95 9.65 18.59 10.60
N PRO A 96 9.23 18.67 9.33
CA PRO A 96 8.10 19.49 8.94
C PRO A 96 6.80 19.01 9.59
N VAL A 97 5.99 19.96 10.08
CA VAL A 97 4.64 19.67 10.58
C VAL A 97 3.68 19.60 9.39
N LEU A 98 3.28 18.40 9.00
CA LEU A 98 2.46 18.16 7.82
C LEU A 98 0.97 18.42 8.09
N ILE A 99 0.29 19.02 7.12
CA ILE A 99 -1.18 19.00 7.02
C ILE A 99 -1.59 17.66 6.38
N VAL A 100 -0.90 17.29 5.30
CA VAL A 100 -1.04 16.03 4.55
C VAL A 100 0.23 15.81 3.73
N SER A 101 0.62 14.56 3.56
CA SER A 101 1.63 14.17 2.58
C SER A 101 1.38 12.75 2.09
N ASP A 102 1.51 12.52 0.80
CA ASP A 102 1.56 11.19 0.19
C ASP A 102 2.93 10.89 -0.46
N TYR A 103 3.95 11.68 -0.09
CA TYR A 103 5.33 11.49 -0.49
C TYR A 103 6.01 10.49 0.45
N TYR A 104 6.65 9.46 -0.12
CA TYR A 104 7.32 8.42 0.67
C TYR A 104 8.48 8.97 1.52
N MET A 105 9.13 10.07 1.11
CA MET A 105 10.18 10.71 1.90
C MET A 105 9.71 11.21 3.28
N ASP A 106 8.40 11.45 3.44
CA ASP A 106 7.80 11.85 4.72
C ASP A 106 7.31 10.64 5.54
N TYR A 107 7.57 9.40 5.09
CA TYR A 107 7.15 8.18 5.78
C TYR A 107 7.60 8.20 7.25
N GLY A 108 6.66 7.91 8.14
CA GLY A 108 6.86 7.98 9.60
C GLY A 108 6.48 9.32 10.23
N LEU A 109 6.30 10.38 9.45
CA LEU A 109 5.77 11.64 9.95
C LEU A 109 4.25 11.60 10.13
N VAL A 110 3.75 12.31 11.13
CA VAL A 110 2.30 12.44 11.36
C VAL A 110 1.67 13.13 10.15
N LYS A 111 0.56 12.56 9.65
CA LYS A 111 -0.16 12.97 8.42
C LYS A 111 0.50 12.58 7.08
N ALA A 112 1.68 11.95 7.09
CA ALA A 112 2.17 11.27 5.91
C ALA A 112 1.47 9.91 5.76
N ARG A 113 0.83 9.65 4.61
CA ARG A 113 0.09 8.41 4.35
C ARG A 113 0.15 8.01 2.89
N GLY A 114 0.54 6.77 2.65
CA GLY A 114 0.28 6.10 1.39
C GLY A 114 -1.14 5.53 1.34
N TYR A 115 -1.54 5.14 0.14
CA TYR A 115 -2.84 4.59 -0.17
C TYR A 115 -2.79 3.07 -0.11
N LYS A 116 -3.43 2.51 0.92
CA LYS A 116 -3.56 1.06 1.07
C LYS A 116 -4.39 0.50 -0.07
N THR A 117 -3.89 -0.53 -0.74
CA THR A 117 -4.60 -1.20 -1.82
C THR A 117 -5.64 -2.19 -1.30
N ALA A 118 -6.64 -2.47 -2.12
CA ALA A 118 -7.57 -3.58 -1.97
C ALA A 118 -7.23 -4.69 -2.98
N LEU A 119 -7.48 -5.95 -2.63
CA LEU A 119 -7.32 -7.06 -3.57
C LEU A 119 -8.55 -7.13 -4.49
N GLY A 120 -8.34 -7.07 -5.80
CA GLY A 120 -9.35 -7.26 -6.83
C GLY A 120 -8.99 -8.39 -7.78
N GLU A 121 -9.84 -8.61 -8.79
CA GLU A 121 -9.62 -9.65 -9.82
C GLU A 121 -8.32 -9.44 -10.61
N THR A 122 -7.89 -8.18 -10.77
CA THR A 122 -6.70 -7.78 -11.53
C THR A 122 -5.46 -7.54 -10.67
N GLY A 123 -5.51 -7.88 -9.37
CA GLY A 123 -4.43 -7.67 -8.41
C GLY A 123 -4.74 -6.59 -7.38
N TRP A 124 -3.69 -6.05 -6.74
CA TRP A 124 -3.82 -5.06 -5.69
C TRP A 124 -4.04 -3.67 -6.26
N TYR A 125 -5.13 -3.00 -5.90
CA TYR A 125 -5.48 -1.73 -6.51
C TYR A 125 -5.86 -0.62 -5.53
N THR A 126 -5.63 0.63 -5.94
CA THR A 126 -6.16 1.82 -5.26
C THR A 126 -6.46 2.91 -6.27
N SER A 127 -7.53 3.67 -6.03
CA SER A 127 -7.85 4.86 -6.83
C SER A 127 -7.11 6.09 -6.31
N TYR A 128 -6.74 6.99 -7.22
CA TYR A 128 -6.07 8.24 -6.89
C TYR A 128 -6.43 9.34 -7.90
N THR A 129 -6.27 10.61 -7.50
CA THR A 129 -6.51 11.78 -8.35
C THR A 129 -5.42 12.82 -8.09
N TYR A 130 -4.55 13.04 -9.07
CA TYR A 130 -3.61 14.17 -9.01
C TYR A 130 -4.36 15.50 -9.17
N LYS A 131 -4.00 16.48 -8.33
CA LYS A 131 -4.58 17.84 -8.36
C LYS A 131 -3.79 18.82 -9.21
N GLU A 132 -2.56 18.47 -9.55
CA GLU A 132 -1.62 19.28 -10.31
C GLU A 132 -1.00 18.43 -11.43
N SER A 133 -0.62 19.06 -12.53
CA SER A 133 0.12 18.40 -13.62
C SER A 133 1.61 18.42 -13.31
N GLY A 134 2.36 17.50 -13.92
CA GLY A 134 3.80 17.40 -13.71
C GLY A 134 4.28 15.97 -13.61
N GLU A 135 5.47 15.81 -13.04
CA GLU A 135 6.12 14.52 -12.84
C GLU A 135 6.18 14.19 -11.36
N PHE A 136 5.65 13.03 -11.00
CA PHE A 136 5.53 12.60 -9.61
C PHE A 136 6.23 11.26 -9.42
N ASN A 137 7.12 11.19 -8.41
CA ASN A 137 7.83 9.95 -8.09
C ASN A 137 6.94 9.04 -7.26
N VAL A 138 6.65 7.87 -7.82
CA VAL A 138 5.79 6.87 -7.18
C VAL A 138 6.66 5.86 -6.45
N ASN A 139 6.28 5.54 -5.23
CA ASN A 139 6.86 4.45 -4.46
C ASN A 139 5.76 3.46 -4.11
N VAL A 140 6.10 2.18 -4.04
CA VAL A 140 5.19 1.14 -3.55
C VAL A 140 5.86 0.42 -2.40
N VAL A 141 5.14 0.31 -1.29
CA VAL A 141 5.58 -0.44 -0.13
C VAL A 141 4.77 -1.73 -0.09
N VAL A 142 5.46 -2.86 -0.15
CA VAL A 142 4.86 -4.19 -0.06
C VAL A 142 5.30 -4.90 1.21
N THR A 143 4.38 -5.62 1.85
CA THR A 143 4.66 -6.40 3.06
C THR A 143 4.10 -7.82 2.93
N ASN A 144 4.79 -8.77 3.53
CA ASN A 144 4.37 -10.18 3.53
C ASN A 144 3.32 -10.51 4.58
N HIS A 145 2.97 -9.58 5.48
CA HIS A 145 1.75 -9.60 6.29
C HIS A 145 1.59 -8.26 7.04
N GLY A 146 0.49 -8.08 7.76
CA GLY A 146 0.12 -6.84 8.45
C GLY A 146 0.49 -6.74 9.93
N TYR A 147 1.28 -7.67 10.47
CA TYR A 147 1.60 -7.74 11.90
C TYR A 147 3.11 -7.63 12.12
N SER A 148 3.53 -7.02 13.22
CA SER A 148 4.95 -7.00 13.58
C SER A 148 5.33 -8.35 14.20
N SER A 149 5.89 -9.24 13.40
CA SER A 149 6.47 -10.53 13.83
C SER A 149 7.96 -10.59 13.46
N ALA A 150 8.66 -11.64 13.90
CA ALA A 150 10.05 -11.88 13.48
C ALA A 150 10.20 -12.10 11.97
N ASP A 151 9.12 -12.56 11.32
CA ASP A 151 9.09 -12.90 9.90
C ASP A 151 8.59 -11.74 9.03
N TYR A 152 8.23 -10.60 9.64
CA TYR A 152 7.79 -9.42 8.91
C TYR A 152 8.89 -8.91 7.97
N LYS A 153 8.56 -8.86 6.69
CA LYS A 153 9.37 -8.27 5.63
C LYS A 153 8.59 -7.14 4.99
N GLN A 154 9.28 -6.03 4.79
CA GLN A 154 8.81 -4.90 4.03
C GLN A 154 9.84 -4.59 2.96
N VAL A 155 9.36 -4.38 1.73
CA VAL A 155 10.17 -3.95 0.61
C VAL A 155 9.58 -2.65 0.07
N VAL A 156 10.47 -1.69 -0.18
CA VAL A 156 10.14 -0.43 -0.85
C VAL A 156 10.59 -0.58 -2.28
N HIS A 157 9.67 -0.35 -3.21
CA HIS A 157 9.91 -0.38 -4.63
C HIS A 157 9.75 1.03 -5.21
N GLU A 158 10.83 1.57 -5.77
CA GLU A 158 10.80 2.81 -6.53
C GLU A 158 10.17 2.53 -7.90
N ALA A 159 8.88 2.87 -8.04
CA ALA A 159 8.08 2.58 -9.23
C ALA A 159 8.41 3.46 -10.43
N GLY A 160 9.32 4.43 -10.26
CA GLY A 160 9.63 5.46 -11.23
C GLY A 160 8.68 6.65 -11.15
N THR A 161 8.51 7.32 -12.28
CA THR A 161 7.81 8.60 -12.36
C THR A 161 6.52 8.47 -13.16
N VAL A 162 5.44 9.08 -12.67
CA VAL A 162 4.19 9.24 -13.40
C VAL A 162 4.10 10.67 -13.91
N THR A 163 3.96 10.82 -15.23
CA THR A 163 3.71 12.12 -15.87
C THR A 163 2.21 12.36 -15.98
N VAL A 164 1.72 13.42 -15.32
CA VAL A 164 0.32 13.84 -15.31
C VAL A 164 0.13 15.00 -16.28
N LEU A 165 -0.80 14.83 -17.22
CA LEU A 165 -1.10 15.81 -18.26
C LEU A 165 -2.09 16.87 -17.75
N PRO A 166 -1.96 18.14 -18.20
CA PRO A 166 -3.01 19.14 -18.00
C PRO A 166 -4.32 18.71 -18.67
N GLU A 167 -5.44 19.29 -18.23
CA GLU A 167 -6.76 19.12 -18.88
C GLU A 167 -6.85 19.86 -20.22
#